data_AF-A0A520IXY1-F1
#
_entry.id   AF-A0A520IXY1-F1
#
_cell.length_a   1.000
_cell.length_b   1.000
_cell.length_c   1.000
_cell.angle_alpha   90.00
_cell.angle_beta   90.00
_cell.angle_gamma   90.00
#
_symmetry.space_group_name_H-M   'P 1'
#
loop_
_entity.id
_entity.type
_entity.pdbx_description
1 polymer ?
#
loop_
_entity_poly.entity_id
_entity_poly.type
_entity_poly.pdbx_seq_one_letter_code
_entity_poly.pdbx_strand_id
1 'polypeptide(L)'
;FLSRVVKNSDEEVVAITFTSDLELADLRKIEQSLGFKIPVMDLPEDLVVDKVAKSSGSKVKTVKETIDDSPKGGGAFHDKKESNSKNYNFGIGQKLKMTMKKKHG
;
A
#
# COMPACT_ATOMS: atom_id res chain seq x y z
N PHE A 1 18.85 11.25 -3.93
CA PHE A 1 19.07 12.61 -3.42
C PHE A 1 17.84 13.44 -3.73
N LEU A 2 17.20 14.02 -2.70
CA LEU A 2 15.99 14.81 -2.85
C LEU A 2 16.39 16.22 -3.33
N SER A 3 16.14 16.54 -4.59
CA SER A 3 16.57 17.76 -5.29
C SER A 3 15.78 19.03 -4.92
N ARG A 4 15.22 19.10 -3.70
CA ARG A 4 14.21 20.11 -3.35
C ARG A 4 14.77 21.42 -2.78
N VAL A 5 16.08 21.46 -2.50
CA VAL A 5 16.79 22.63 -1.95
C VAL A 5 18.10 22.85 -2.71
N VAL A 6 18.02 23.06 -4.03
CA VAL A 6 19.17 23.45 -4.84
C VAL A 6 18.89 24.81 -5.43
N LYS A 7 19.63 25.83 -5.00
CA LYS A 7 19.62 27.15 -5.65
C LYS A 7 20.25 27.00 -7.03
N ASN A 8 19.46 27.18 -8.08
CA ASN A 8 19.94 27.17 -9.46
C ASN A 8 20.18 28.60 -10.00
N SER A 9 19.78 29.63 -9.26
CA SER A 9 19.92 31.06 -9.61
C SER A 9 20.13 31.91 -8.34
N ASP A 10 20.53 33.17 -8.53
CA ASP A 10 20.65 34.19 -7.46
C ASP A 10 19.29 34.76 -7.00
N GLU A 11 18.18 34.18 -7.48
CA GLU A 11 16.85 34.61 -7.08
C GLU A 11 16.53 34.20 -5.64
N GLU A 12 15.74 35.03 -4.98
CA GLU A 12 15.22 34.72 -3.66
C GLU A 12 14.11 33.67 -3.78
N VAL A 13 14.34 32.50 -3.17
CA VAL A 13 13.41 31.37 -3.20
C VAL A 13 12.99 31.04 -1.78
N VAL A 14 11.68 31.04 -1.56
CA VAL A 14 11.06 30.60 -0.31
C VAL A 14 10.43 29.23 -0.53
N ALA A 15 10.74 28.27 0.35
CA ALA A 15 10.17 26.93 0.32
C ALA A 15 9.47 26.63 1.64
N ILE A 16 8.23 26.17 1.56
CA ILE A 16 7.41 25.76 2.71
C ILE A 16 7.16 24.26 2.59
N THR A 17 7.31 23.54 3.70
CA THR A 17 7.11 22.09 3.75
C THR A 17 5.98 21.76 4.72
N PHE A 18 5.00 20.99 4.25
CA PHE A 18 3.99 20.37 5.10
C PHE A 18 4.41 18.94 5.40
N THR A 19 4.26 18.53 6.65
CA THR A 19 4.65 17.20 7.12
C THR A 19 3.58 16.67 8.07
N SER A 20 3.31 15.38 7.96
CA SER A 20 2.53 14.64 8.95
C SER A 20 3.43 13.99 10.00
N ASP A 21 2.86 13.54 11.11
CA ASP A 21 3.62 12.87 12.18
C ASP A 21 4.39 11.63 11.69
N LEU A 22 3.86 10.93 10.68
CA LEU A 22 4.48 9.74 10.10
C LEU A 22 5.80 10.05 9.37
N GLU A 23 5.94 11.29 8.87
CA GLU A 23 7.07 11.72 8.03
C GLU A 23 8.15 12.45 8.84
N LEU A 24 7.94 12.69 10.14
CA LEU A 24 8.89 13.38 11.03
C LEU A 24 10.29 12.74 11.03
N ALA A 25 10.37 11.42 10.90
CA ALA A 25 11.65 10.72 10.84
C ALA A 25 12.46 11.09 9.60
N ASP A 26 11.79 11.30 8.47
CA ASP A 26 12.44 11.68 7.21
C ASP A 26 12.78 13.17 7.19
N LEU A 27 11.92 14.02 7.74
CA LEU A 27 12.22 15.44 7.94
C LEU A 27 13.50 15.63 8.76
N ARG A 28 13.67 14.87 9.85
CA ARG A 28 14.88 14.93 10.69
C ARG A 28 16.15 14.57 9.91
N LYS A 29 16.10 13.60 9.00
CA LYS A 29 17.24 13.25 8.14
C LYS A 29 17.56 14.38 7.17
N ILE A 30 16.55 15.08 6.65
CA ILE A 30 16.72 16.24 5.79
C ILE A 30 17.40 17.38 6.56
N GLU A 31 16.91 17.72 7.76
CA GLU A 31 17.52 18.75 8.61
C GLU A 31 19.00 18.42 8.94
N GLN A 32 19.30 17.16 9.26
CA GLN A 32 20.67 16.71 9.49
C GLN A 32 21.55 16.87 8.25
N SER A 33 21.02 16.55 7.07
CA SER A 33 21.74 16.68 5.80
C SER A 33 21.97 18.14 5.41
N LEU A 34 21.03 19.03 5.75
CA LEU A 34 21.13 20.47 5.52
C LEU A 34 22.02 21.17 6.55
N GLY A 35 22.21 20.59 7.73
CA GLY A 35 22.99 21.18 8.82
C GLY A 35 22.26 22.28 9.58
N PHE A 36 20.95 22.46 9.39
CA PHE A 36 20.13 23.41 10.12
C PHE A 36 18.71 22.87 10.37
N LYS A 37 18.06 23.41 11.40
CA LYS A 37 16.67 23.07 11.74
C LYS A 37 15.70 23.91 10.92
N ILE A 38 14.69 23.27 10.35
CA ILE A 38 13.65 23.99 9.61
C ILE A 38 12.74 24.64 10.67
N PRO A 39 12.53 25.97 10.62
CA PRO A 39 11.68 26.64 11.58
C PRO A 39 10.24 26.17 11.44
N VAL A 40 9.61 25.83 12.56
CA VAL A 40 8.17 25.54 12.61
C VAL A 40 7.43 26.86 12.72
N MET A 41 6.40 27.03 11.89
CA MET A 41 5.55 28.19 11.87
C MET A 41 4.09 27.74 11.97
N ASP A 42 3.30 28.47 12.75
CA ASP A 42 1.86 28.25 12.78
C ASP A 42 1.22 28.61 11.44
N LEU A 43 0.07 27.99 11.15
CA LEU A 43 -0.69 28.34 9.96
C LEU A 43 -1.22 29.78 10.09
N PRO A 44 -1.27 30.56 9.00
CA PRO A 44 -1.86 31.89 9.00
C PRO A 44 -3.31 31.88 9.50
N GLU A 45 -3.71 32.94 10.21
CA GLU A 45 -5.07 33.08 10.77
C GLU A 45 -6.16 33.06 9.69
N ASP A 46 -5.85 33.56 8.50
CA ASP A 46 -6.74 33.69 7.35
C ASP A 46 -6.58 32.55 6.33
N LEU A 47 -6.06 31.39 6.75
CA LEU A 47 -5.88 30.24 5.88
C LEU A 47 -7.23 29.75 5.32
N VAL A 48 -7.43 29.95 4.02
CA VAL A 48 -8.57 29.38 3.29
C VAL A 48 -8.29 27.92 2.96
N VAL A 49 -8.88 27.01 3.73
CA VAL A 49 -8.87 25.58 3.41
C VAL A 49 -10.03 25.27 2.47
N ASP A 50 -9.71 24.92 1.23
CA ASP A 50 -10.70 24.39 0.29
C ASP A 50 -11.24 23.06 0.82
N LYS A 51 -12.42 23.12 1.42
CA LYS A 51 -13.18 21.93 1.76
C LYS A 51 -13.79 21.46 0.46
N VAL A 52 -13.12 20.52 -0.20
CA VAL A 52 -13.67 19.78 -1.35
C VAL A 52 -15.14 19.54 -1.02
N ALA A 53 -16.03 20.20 -1.77
CA ALA A 53 -17.45 20.03 -1.59
C ALA A 53 -17.67 18.52 -1.49
N LYS A 54 -18.29 18.04 -0.41
CA LYS A 54 -18.58 16.62 -0.24
C LYS A 54 -19.34 16.21 -1.49
N SER A 55 -18.61 15.76 -2.49
CA SER A 55 -19.21 15.24 -3.69
C SER A 55 -20.03 14.12 -3.14
N SER A 56 -21.33 14.16 -3.39
CA SER A 56 -22.24 13.06 -3.14
C SER A 56 -21.86 11.81 -3.96
N GLY A 57 -20.60 11.65 -4.36
CA GLY A 57 -20.08 10.67 -5.31
C GLY A 57 -18.61 10.28 -5.16
N SER A 58 -17.81 10.89 -4.27
CA SER A 58 -16.44 10.41 -4.01
C SER A 58 -16.17 10.27 -2.52
N LYS A 59 -16.97 9.40 -1.88
CA LYS A 59 -16.34 8.48 -0.93
C LYS A 59 -15.31 7.76 -1.78
N VAL A 60 -14.02 7.82 -1.46
CA VAL A 60 -13.13 6.73 -1.82
C VAL A 60 -13.84 5.51 -1.24
N LYS A 61 -14.59 4.81 -2.09
CA LYS A 61 -15.00 3.47 -1.80
C LYS A 61 -13.64 2.81 -1.71
N THR A 62 -13.15 2.62 -0.49
CA THR A 62 -12.59 1.33 -0.16
C THR A 62 -13.68 0.38 -0.62
N VAL A 63 -13.55 -0.06 -1.87
CA VAL A 63 -14.34 -1.12 -2.41
C VAL A 63 -14.08 -2.19 -1.37
N LYS A 64 -15.07 -2.41 -0.49
CA LYS A 64 -15.18 -3.69 0.17
C LYS A 64 -15.19 -4.59 -1.06
N GLU A 65 -14.06 -5.23 -1.34
CA GLU A 65 -14.03 -6.29 -2.32
C GLU A 65 -15.15 -7.20 -1.87
N THR A 66 -16.29 -7.08 -2.55
CA THR A 66 -17.11 -8.24 -2.74
C THR A 66 -16.10 -9.19 -3.36
N ILE A 67 -15.71 -10.18 -2.56
CA ILE A 67 -14.98 -11.36 -3.00
C ILE A 67 -15.94 -12.03 -3.99
N ASP A 68 -16.08 -11.42 -5.16
CA ASP A 68 -16.56 -12.07 -6.34
C ASP A 68 -15.36 -12.89 -6.77
N ASP A 69 -15.45 -14.19 -6.52
CA ASP A 69 -14.46 -15.25 -6.76
C ASP A 69 -14.13 -15.43 -8.25
N SER A 70 -14.16 -14.35 -9.05
CA SER A 70 -13.90 -14.37 -10.48
C SER A 70 -12.76 -13.39 -10.85
N PRO A 71 -11.62 -13.89 -11.34
CA PRO A 71 -10.46 -13.07 -11.62
C PRO A 71 -10.71 -12.16 -12.83
N LYS A 72 -10.72 -10.85 -12.60
CA LYS A 72 -10.78 -9.83 -13.66
C LYS A 72 -9.37 -9.51 -14.17
N GLY A 73 -8.84 -10.39 -15.01
CA GLY A 73 -7.60 -10.14 -15.74
C GLY A 73 -7.52 -11.05 -16.95
N GLY A 74 -7.38 -10.48 -18.16
CA GLY A 74 -7.28 -11.20 -19.43
C GLY A 74 -5.99 -12.01 -19.62
N GLY A 75 -5.51 -12.68 -18.57
CA GLY A 75 -4.51 -13.72 -18.65
C GLY A 75 -5.21 -15.06 -18.89
N ALA A 76 -4.59 -15.92 -19.70
CA ALA A 76 -5.01 -17.29 -19.95
C ALA A 76 -4.94 -18.16 -18.68
N PHE A 77 -5.77 -17.84 -17.67
CA PHE A 77 -5.99 -18.66 -16.51
C PHE A 77 -7.01 -19.74 -16.88
N HIS A 78 -6.52 -20.96 -17.08
CA HIS A 78 -7.40 -22.12 -17.01
C HIS A 78 -7.63 -22.44 -15.54
N ASP A 79 -8.89 -22.38 -15.11
CA ASP A 79 -9.27 -22.83 -13.78
C ASP A 79 -8.81 -24.26 -13.55
N LYS A 80 -8.25 -24.47 -12.36
CA LYS A 80 -7.77 -25.78 -11.95
C LYS A 80 -8.98 -26.71 -11.91
N LYS A 81 -8.99 -27.73 -12.77
CA LYS A 81 -10.05 -28.76 -12.76
C LYS A 81 -10.30 -29.22 -11.33
N GLU A 82 -11.56 -29.35 -10.96
CA GLU A 82 -11.99 -29.67 -9.59
C GLU A 82 -11.29 -30.92 -9.03
N SER A 83 -11.01 -31.91 -9.88
CA SER A 83 -10.26 -33.13 -9.54
C SER A 83 -8.84 -32.90 -9.01
N ASN A 84 -8.24 -31.73 -9.31
CA ASN A 84 -6.90 -31.33 -8.92
C ASN A 84 -6.88 -30.34 -7.74
N SER A 85 -8.04 -29.89 -7.26
CA SER A 85 -8.19 -29.04 -6.08
C SER A 85 -8.28 -29.89 -4.81
N LYS A 86 -7.23 -30.66 -4.52
CA LYS A 86 -7.15 -31.45 -3.29
C LYS A 86 -6.92 -30.51 -2.11
N ASN A 87 -7.89 -30.41 -1.21
CA ASN A 87 -7.84 -29.63 0.03
C ASN A 87 -7.32 -30.45 1.24
N TYR A 88 -6.98 -31.72 1.03
CA TYR A 88 -6.40 -32.59 2.04
C TYR A 88 -5.22 -33.38 1.47
N ASN A 89 -4.23 -33.66 2.31
CA ASN A 89 -3.17 -34.62 1.99
C ASN A 89 -3.32 -35.85 2.88
N PHE A 90 -3.89 -36.92 2.34
CA PHE A 90 -4.00 -38.18 3.08
C PHE A 90 -2.63 -38.84 3.26
N GLY A 91 -2.33 -39.24 4.49
CA GLY A 91 -1.14 -40.05 4.79
C GLY A 91 -1.18 -41.40 4.06
N ILE A 92 -0.01 -42.01 3.84
CA ILE A 92 0.14 -43.27 3.09
C ILE A 92 -0.82 -44.37 3.60
N GLY A 93 -0.96 -44.52 4.93
CA GLY A 93 -1.85 -45.53 5.51
C GLY A 93 -3.33 -45.30 5.19
N GLN A 94 -3.78 -44.05 5.12
CA GLN A 94 -5.16 -43.69 4.81
C GLN A 94 -5.46 -43.87 3.31
N LYS A 95 -4.51 -43.52 2.44
CA LYS A 95 -4.59 -43.79 0.99
C LYS A 95 -4.70 -45.29 0.69
N LEU A 96 -3.94 -46.11 1.41
CA LEU A 96 -3.95 -47.57 1.25
C LEU A 96 -5.28 -48.20 1.70
N LYS A 97 -5.86 -47.73 2.82
CA LYS A 97 -7.20 -48.15 3.26
C LYS A 97 -8.28 -47.79 2.23
N MET A 98 -8.24 -46.57 1.69
CA MET A 98 -9.20 -46.13 0.66
C MET A 98 -9.08 -46.90 -0.66
N THR A 99 -7.86 -47.35 -1.01
CA THR A 99 -7.59 -48.15 -2.21
C THR A 99 -7.66 -49.66 -1.95
N MET A 100 -8.15 -50.09 -0.78
CA MET A 100 -8.28 -51.50 -0.38
C MET A 100 -6.97 -52.29 -0.48
N LYS A 101 -5.82 -51.60 -0.36
CA LYS A 101 -4.48 -52.21 -0.41
C LYS A 101 -3.92 -52.34 0.99
N LYS A 102 -3.26 -53.46 1.27
CA LYS A 102 -2.57 -53.66 2.55
C LYS A 102 -1.31 -52.80 2.59
N LYS A 103 -1.02 -52.23 3.77
CA LYS A 103 0.25 -51.54 4.02
C LYS A 103 1.34 -52.60 4.09
N HIS A 104 2.21 -52.61 3.09
CA HIS A 104 3.48 -53.32 3.21
C HIS A 104 4.39 -52.45 4.07
N GLY A 105 4.74 -52.98 5.24
CA GLY A 105 5.78 -52.44 6.11
C GLY A 105 7.15 -52.90 5.62
#